data_AF-A0A3A4N079-F1
#
_entry.id   AF-A0A3A4N079-F1
#
_cell.length_a   1.000
_cell.length_b   1.000
_cell.length_c   1.000
_cell.angle_alpha   90.00
_cell.angle_beta   90.00
_cell.angle_gamma   90.00
#
_symmetry.space_group_name_H-M   'P 1'
#
loop_
_entity.id
_entity.type
_entity.pdbx_description
1 polymer ?
#
loop_
_entity_poly.entity_id
_entity_poly.type
_entity_poly.pdbx_seq_one_letter_code
_entity_poly.pdbx_strand_id
1 'polypeptide(L)'
;MDTKAKKFTLATISALSLLGVGIVISQSVAANDRLVSTQAINGQSYNILNSEVTSTSSGTTLVGIEGTFLTPDKQAILDRINAIRKEAADEGLVTSYVPIKWSTALEKTAFVRAAEASVTRHHKRLSNKDIWSAWPSGNFSLAENLAWNYDGFMIAINQWYEEKADYVKSRSGASVSGQTGHYESLINPELTYMGLAAFENPVTQNGWITIAQSFGTASGGSEELAGGYGKAIQYTEANSSQIQTFATKANLFDKDLKAIGTHTSKKTKQGKSNGTNKPGFFFQMQDIGRGMGFWQQSGSRWWFMQLDGSYPYNQWAKLDNIWYHFDSSGWMQTGWLKDGKAWYYLDGSGAMKTGWLKDNGSWYYLDGSGAMKTGWMKVSGKWYYAYSSGALALNTTTPDGYRVNYSGEWV
;
A
#
# COMPACT_ATOMS: atom_id res chain seq x y z
N MET A 1 -25.42 -44.60 48.11
CA MET A 1 -25.11 -45.07 46.75
C MET A 1 -26.27 -44.65 45.87
N ASP A 2 -26.08 -43.55 45.14
CA ASP A 2 -27.10 -42.91 44.32
C ASP A 2 -26.83 -43.21 42.85
N THR A 3 -27.79 -43.85 42.15
CA THR A 3 -27.77 -44.00 40.70
C THR A 3 -29.18 -44.17 40.15
N LYS A 4 -29.66 -43.24 39.31
CA LYS A 4 -29.93 -43.48 37.86
C LYS A 4 -30.65 -42.32 37.15
N ALA A 5 -29.92 -41.78 36.16
CA ALA A 5 -30.29 -41.58 34.74
C ALA A 5 -31.50 -40.71 34.30
N LYS A 6 -31.13 -39.50 33.83
CA LYS A 6 -31.49 -38.70 32.62
C LYS A 6 -32.64 -39.09 31.65
N LYS A 7 -33.31 -38.02 31.17
CA LYS A 7 -33.73 -37.61 29.78
C LYS A 7 -35.19 -37.08 29.81
N PHE A 8 -35.70 -36.12 29.02
CA PHE A 8 -35.38 -35.30 27.84
C PHE A 8 -36.47 -34.21 27.78
N THR A 9 -36.25 -32.99 27.26
CA THR A 9 -37.11 -32.42 26.19
C THR A 9 -36.57 -31.14 25.55
N LEU A 10 -37.07 -30.92 24.35
CA LEU A 10 -36.57 -30.18 23.19
C LEU A 10 -37.10 -28.73 23.17
N ALA A 11 -36.27 -27.80 22.70
CA ALA A 11 -36.64 -26.41 22.49
C ALA A 11 -37.70 -26.25 21.38
N THR A 12 -38.69 -25.40 21.62
CA THR A 12 -39.54 -24.80 20.58
C THR A 12 -39.38 -23.28 20.67
N ILE A 13 -38.83 -22.71 19.61
CA ILE A 13 -38.77 -21.27 19.37
C ILE A 13 -40.07 -20.90 18.68
N SER A 14 -40.86 -19.99 19.27
CA SER A 14 -41.94 -19.29 18.58
C SER A 14 -41.84 -17.80 18.89
N ALA A 15 -41.73 -17.03 17.82
CA ALA A 15 -41.77 -15.58 17.76
C ALA A 15 -43.13 -15.02 18.21
N LEU A 16 -43.14 -13.77 18.68
CA LEU A 16 -44.19 -12.72 18.62
C LEU A 16 -43.74 -11.62 19.62
N SER A 17 -43.93 -10.32 19.47
CA SER A 17 -44.55 -9.46 18.46
C SER A 17 -44.24 -8.03 18.92
N LEU A 18 -43.91 -7.14 17.98
CA LEU A 18 -43.87 -5.70 18.22
C LEU A 18 -45.30 -5.18 18.47
N LEU A 19 -45.51 -4.45 19.56
CA LEU A 19 -46.20 -3.15 19.64
C LEU A 19 -46.54 -2.84 21.11
N GLY A 20 -45.88 -1.81 21.65
CA GLY A 20 -46.17 -1.25 22.95
C GLY A 20 -45.54 0.13 23.05
N VAL A 21 -46.35 1.16 22.88
CA VAL A 21 -45.99 2.56 23.10
C VAL A 21 -45.56 2.71 24.56
N GLY A 22 -44.29 3.04 24.78
CA GLY A 22 -43.70 3.17 26.11
C GLY A 22 -42.55 4.17 26.07
N ILE A 23 -42.77 5.29 26.74
CA ILE A 23 -41.88 6.41 27.05
C ILE A 23 -40.39 6.03 26.99
N VAL A 24 -39.65 6.61 26.04
CA VAL A 24 -38.19 6.58 26.02
C VAL A 24 -37.71 7.52 27.12
N ILE A 25 -37.34 6.95 28.26
CA ILE A 25 -36.55 7.66 29.26
C ILE A 25 -35.14 7.74 28.69
N SER A 26 -34.74 8.94 28.30
CA SER A 26 -33.43 9.28 27.77
C SER A 26 -32.35 9.14 28.85
N GLN A 27 -31.90 7.91 29.09
CA GLN A 27 -30.60 7.68 29.70
C GLN A 27 -29.55 7.73 28.60
N SER A 28 -28.87 8.89 28.54
CA SER A 28 -27.57 9.17 27.92
C SER A 28 -26.89 7.98 27.22
N VAL A 29 -27.28 7.73 25.97
CA VAL A 29 -26.37 7.16 24.98
C VAL A 29 -25.30 8.22 24.78
N ALA A 30 -24.08 7.98 25.24
CA ALA A 30 -22.96 8.88 25.01
C ALA A 30 -22.87 9.16 23.50
N ALA A 31 -23.18 10.40 23.13
CA ALA A 31 -23.15 10.87 21.76
C ALA A 31 -21.69 10.92 21.28
N ASN A 32 -21.18 9.82 20.71
CA ASN A 32 -19.99 9.86 19.84
C ASN A 32 -19.81 8.67 18.88
N ASP A 33 -20.81 7.80 18.70
CA ASP A 33 -20.85 6.88 17.55
C ASP A 33 -21.33 7.62 16.29
N ARG A 34 -20.50 8.52 15.75
CA ARG A 34 -20.78 9.18 14.46
C ARG A 34 -20.51 8.22 13.29
N LEU A 35 -21.51 7.37 13.06
CA LEU A 35 -21.91 6.63 11.85
C LEU A 35 -20.95 6.71 10.64
N VAL A 36 -20.34 5.58 10.29
CA VAL A 36 -20.08 5.26 8.88
C VAL A 36 -21.45 5.01 8.25
N SER A 37 -21.86 5.84 7.29
CA SER A 37 -23.12 5.65 6.56
C SER A 37 -22.83 5.28 5.12
N THR A 38 -23.58 4.35 4.53
CA THR A 38 -23.45 4.03 3.11
C THR A 38 -24.49 4.82 2.32
N GLN A 39 -24.06 5.54 1.29
CA GLN A 39 -24.95 6.32 0.43
C GLN A 39 -24.71 6.05 -1.05
N ALA A 40 -25.79 6.04 -1.84
CA ALA A 40 -25.73 5.86 -3.28
C ALA A 40 -25.61 7.22 -3.98
N ILE A 41 -24.54 7.41 -4.75
CA ILE A 41 -24.31 8.60 -5.57
C ILE A 41 -24.14 8.12 -7.01
N ASN A 42 -25.02 8.57 -7.92
CA ASN A 42 -25.02 8.19 -9.33
C ASN A 42 -25.00 6.66 -9.56
N GLY A 43 -25.70 5.90 -8.72
CA GLY A 43 -25.78 4.43 -8.82
C GLY A 43 -24.58 3.66 -8.23
N GLN A 44 -23.60 4.35 -7.63
CA GLN A 44 -22.49 3.72 -6.90
C GLN A 44 -22.65 3.93 -5.39
N SER A 45 -22.33 2.92 -4.59
CA SER A 45 -22.38 3.00 -3.12
C SER A 45 -21.05 3.49 -2.56
N TYR A 46 -21.10 4.44 -1.63
CA TYR A 46 -19.94 5.03 -0.95
C TYR A 46 -20.11 4.95 0.56
N ASN A 47 -19.03 4.64 1.27
CA ASN A 47 -18.92 4.87 2.70
C ASN A 47 -18.65 6.35 2.96
N ILE A 48 -19.54 7.00 3.70
CA ILE A 48 -19.41 8.41 4.07
C ILE A 48 -18.76 8.46 5.44
N LEU A 49 -17.52 8.97 5.47
CA LEU A 49 -16.70 9.07 6.68
C LEU A 49 -16.62 10.52 7.14
N ASN A 50 -16.82 10.73 8.44
CA ASN A 50 -16.87 12.06 9.04
C ASN A 50 -15.47 12.67 9.20
N SER A 51 -15.40 14.01 9.23
CA SER A 51 -14.22 14.77 9.64
C SER A 51 -14.03 14.68 11.16
N GLU A 52 -12.83 15.07 11.61
CA GLU A 52 -12.52 15.27 13.01
C GLU A 52 -13.35 16.37 13.68
N VAL A 53 -13.91 17.30 12.89
CA VAL A 53 -14.81 18.34 13.37
C VAL A 53 -16.19 18.26 12.77
N THR A 54 -17.13 18.78 13.55
CA THR A 54 -18.56 18.78 13.27
C THR A 54 -19.04 20.18 12.91
N SER A 55 -18.22 21.20 13.21
CA SER A 55 -18.39 22.60 12.85
C SER A 55 -17.03 23.14 12.39
N THR A 56 -17.05 24.02 11.40
CA THR A 56 -15.84 24.53 10.76
C THR A 56 -15.30 25.76 11.48
N SER A 57 -13.99 25.89 11.47
CA SER A 57 -13.28 27.08 11.93
C SER A 57 -13.52 28.26 10.97
N SER A 58 -13.37 29.49 11.45
CA SER A 58 -13.50 30.68 10.61
C SER A 58 -12.60 30.59 9.37
N GLY A 59 -13.15 30.86 8.18
CA GLY A 59 -12.42 30.78 6.90
C GLY A 59 -12.20 29.37 6.35
N THR A 60 -12.81 28.34 6.95
CA THR A 60 -12.71 26.93 6.49
C THR A 60 -14.09 26.35 6.16
N THR A 61 -14.10 25.26 5.37
CA THR A 61 -15.29 24.49 5.03
C THR A 61 -15.01 22.99 5.17
N LEU A 62 -16.05 22.18 5.39
CA LEU A 62 -15.95 20.73 5.24
C LEU A 62 -16.00 20.37 3.76
N VAL A 63 -15.09 19.50 3.33
CA VAL A 63 -15.06 18.93 1.99
C VAL A 63 -14.84 17.42 2.06
N GLY A 64 -15.60 16.68 1.27
CA GLY A 64 -15.46 15.24 1.11
C GLY A 64 -14.47 14.94 -0.01
N ILE A 65 -13.48 14.09 0.26
CA ILE A 65 -12.52 13.61 -0.72
C ILE A 65 -12.93 12.19 -1.12
N GLU A 66 -13.25 11.97 -2.40
CA GLU A 66 -13.53 10.63 -2.91
C GLU A 66 -12.26 9.81 -3.07
N GLY A 67 -12.33 8.55 -2.66
CA GLY A 67 -11.34 7.54 -2.99
C GLY A 67 -11.75 6.15 -2.53
N THR A 68 -10.77 5.26 -2.40
CA THR A 68 -10.97 3.90 -1.91
C THR A 68 -10.04 3.65 -0.74
N PHE A 69 -10.59 3.23 0.41
CA PHE A 69 -9.78 2.76 1.53
C PHE A 69 -9.53 1.26 1.41
N LEU A 70 -8.28 0.84 1.55
CA LEU A 70 -7.93 -0.57 1.61
C LEU A 70 -8.24 -1.12 3.00
N THR A 71 -8.73 -2.36 3.06
CA THR A 71 -8.90 -3.09 4.33
C THR A 71 -7.53 -3.55 4.82
N PRO A 72 -7.09 -3.16 6.03
CA PRO A 72 -5.82 -3.61 6.60
C PRO A 72 -5.91 -5.06 7.09
N ASP A 73 -4.84 -5.83 6.88
CA ASP A 73 -4.57 -7.01 7.69
C ASP A 73 -3.99 -6.57 9.03
N LYS A 74 -4.89 -6.30 9.99
CA LYS A 74 -4.56 -5.78 11.32
C LYS A 74 -3.46 -6.61 12.00
N GLN A 75 -3.57 -7.94 11.92
CA GLN A 75 -2.66 -8.83 12.63
C GLN A 75 -1.27 -8.81 11.99
N ALA A 76 -1.19 -8.95 10.67
CA ALA A 76 0.09 -8.91 9.96
C ALA A 76 0.83 -7.57 10.18
N ILE A 77 0.09 -6.45 10.22
CA ILE A 77 0.65 -5.11 10.50
C ILE A 77 1.23 -5.04 11.90
N LEU A 78 0.46 -5.46 12.92
CA LEU A 78 0.92 -5.46 14.30
C LEU A 78 2.12 -6.39 14.48
N ASP A 79 2.10 -7.58 13.89
CA ASP A 79 3.19 -8.55 13.97
C ASP A 79 4.48 -7.99 13.36
N ARG A 80 4.40 -7.36 12.18
CA ARG A 80 5.56 -6.77 11.52
C ARG A 80 6.15 -5.63 12.35
N ILE A 81 5.32 -4.70 12.84
CA ILE A 81 5.80 -3.55 13.62
C ILE A 81 6.35 -4.01 14.98
N ASN A 82 5.72 -4.99 15.61
CA ASN A 82 6.22 -5.55 16.87
C ASN A 82 7.52 -6.34 16.68
N ALA A 83 7.72 -7.00 15.53
CA ALA A 83 9.01 -7.58 15.18
C ALA A 83 10.11 -6.51 15.05
N ILE A 84 9.82 -5.38 14.38
CA ILE A 84 10.76 -4.24 14.28
C ILE A 84 11.11 -3.68 15.65
N ARG A 85 10.11 -3.50 16.52
CA ARG A 85 10.32 -3.02 17.90
C ARG A 85 11.14 -3.99 18.74
N LYS A 86 10.88 -5.28 18.59
CA LYS A 86 11.64 -6.32 19.28
C LYS A 86 13.09 -6.33 18.83
N GLU A 87 13.33 -6.29 17.52
CA GLU A 87 14.66 -6.17 16.92
C GLU A 87 15.41 -4.96 17.46
N ALA A 88 14.78 -3.78 17.48
CA ALA A 88 15.38 -2.55 18.01
C ALA A 88 15.75 -2.66 19.50
N ALA A 89 14.94 -3.34 20.31
CA ALA A 89 15.23 -3.59 21.71
C ALA A 89 16.38 -4.60 21.90
N ASP A 90 16.39 -5.68 21.13
CA ASP A 90 17.45 -6.70 21.16
C ASP A 90 18.80 -6.11 20.72
N GLU A 91 18.79 -5.11 19.83
CA GLU A 91 19.96 -4.34 19.39
C GLU A 91 20.33 -3.17 20.32
N GLY A 92 19.57 -2.93 21.38
CA GLY A 92 19.83 -1.84 22.34
C GLY A 92 19.59 -0.43 21.79
N LEU A 93 18.83 -0.30 20.69
CA LEU A 93 18.43 1.01 20.13
C LEU A 93 17.41 1.71 21.02
N VAL A 94 16.63 0.94 21.79
CA VAL A 94 15.67 1.42 22.80
C VAL A 94 15.88 0.70 24.13
N THR A 95 15.40 1.30 25.23
CA THR A 95 15.62 0.79 26.59
C THR A 95 14.79 -0.44 26.93
N SER A 96 13.68 -0.67 26.24
CA SER A 96 12.79 -1.79 26.48
C SER A 96 11.94 -2.09 25.25
N TYR A 97 11.57 -3.36 25.09
CA TYR A 97 10.57 -3.77 24.13
C TYR A 97 9.17 -3.52 24.69
N VAL A 98 8.38 -2.70 23.99
CA VAL A 98 6.98 -2.44 24.30
C VAL A 98 6.12 -2.75 23.05
N PRO A 99 5.32 -3.84 23.07
CA PRO A 99 4.44 -4.16 21.96
C PRO A 99 3.45 -3.04 21.69
N ILE A 100 3.32 -2.65 20.43
CA ILE A 100 2.30 -1.73 19.95
C ILE A 100 0.96 -2.45 19.78
N LYS A 101 -0.12 -1.72 20.03
CA LYS A 101 -1.49 -2.17 19.86
C LYS A 101 -2.25 -1.32 18.86
N TRP A 102 -3.35 -1.86 18.34
CA TRP A 102 -4.24 -1.11 17.46
C TRP A 102 -5.12 -0.15 18.24
N SER A 103 -5.48 0.97 17.63
CA SER A 103 -6.46 1.94 18.12
C SER A 103 -7.38 2.33 16.97
N THR A 104 -8.67 2.06 17.15
CA THR A 104 -9.73 2.50 16.23
C THR A 104 -9.74 4.03 16.07
N ALA A 105 -9.40 4.77 17.12
CA ALA A 105 -9.35 6.23 17.11
C ALA A 105 -8.20 6.76 16.24
N LEU A 106 -7.00 6.23 16.46
CA LEU A 106 -5.83 6.59 15.67
C LEU A 106 -5.99 6.12 14.21
N GLU A 107 -6.71 5.03 13.95
CA GLU A 107 -7.02 4.57 12.60
C GLU A 107 -7.96 5.55 11.87
N LYS A 108 -8.98 6.07 12.56
CA LYS A 108 -9.85 7.10 11.98
C LYS A 108 -9.11 8.42 11.75
N THR A 109 -8.15 8.74 12.62
CA THR A 109 -7.20 9.83 12.35
C THR A 109 -6.39 9.54 11.09
N ALA A 110 -5.86 8.32 10.95
CA ALA A 110 -5.15 7.90 9.75
C ALA A 110 -6.00 7.96 8.48
N PHE A 111 -7.31 7.67 8.52
CA PHE A 111 -8.21 7.85 7.36
C PHE A 111 -8.23 9.29 6.86
N VAL A 112 -8.44 10.25 7.76
CA VAL A 112 -8.41 11.68 7.44
C VAL A 112 -7.06 12.05 6.84
N ARG A 113 -5.97 11.63 7.50
CA ARG A 113 -4.61 11.98 7.09
C ARG A 113 -4.21 11.38 5.76
N ALA A 114 -4.56 10.13 5.48
CA ALA A 114 -4.30 9.49 4.19
C ALA A 114 -5.04 10.21 3.04
N ALA A 115 -6.30 10.61 3.27
CA ALA A 115 -7.07 11.38 2.29
C ALA A 115 -6.45 12.76 2.03
N GLU A 116 -6.10 13.51 3.08
CA GLU A 116 -5.45 14.83 2.96
C GLU A 116 -4.08 14.74 2.27
N ALA A 117 -3.25 13.78 2.68
CA ALA A 117 -1.91 13.56 2.14
C ALA A 117 -1.93 13.15 0.66
N SER A 118 -3.00 12.52 0.19
CA SER A 118 -3.18 12.20 -1.23
C SER A 118 -3.28 13.45 -2.12
N VAL A 119 -3.69 14.58 -1.53
CA VAL A 119 -3.82 15.89 -2.20
C VAL A 119 -2.56 16.74 -1.99
N THR A 120 -2.01 16.74 -0.78
CA THR A 120 -0.92 17.65 -0.40
C THR A 120 0.47 17.11 -0.71
N ARG A 121 0.68 15.78 -0.68
CA ARG A 121 2.01 15.15 -0.73
C ARG A 121 2.96 15.54 0.41
N HIS A 122 2.41 15.99 1.53
CA HIS A 122 3.19 16.46 2.68
C HIS A 122 2.46 16.20 3.99
N HIS A 123 3.19 16.28 5.11
CA HIS A 123 2.64 16.36 6.46
C HIS A 123 1.97 17.73 6.72
N LYS A 124 0.95 18.07 5.92
CA LYS A 124 0.17 19.31 6.04
C LYS A 124 -1.31 18.96 6.08
N ARG A 125 -2.05 19.61 6.98
CA ARG A 125 -3.51 19.64 6.98
C ARG A 125 -4.01 20.49 5.79
N LEU A 126 -5.27 20.30 5.40
CA LEU A 126 -5.92 21.19 4.41
C LEU A 126 -6.48 22.46 5.07
N SER A 127 -6.66 22.44 6.38
CA SER A 127 -6.97 23.61 7.21
C SER A 127 -5.72 24.14 7.91
N ASN A 128 -5.89 25.19 8.72
CA ASN A 128 -4.82 25.76 9.55
C ASN A 128 -4.62 25.02 10.88
N LYS A 129 -5.23 23.84 11.04
CA LYS A 129 -5.06 23.03 12.25
C LYS A 129 -3.68 22.38 12.32
N ASP A 130 -3.28 22.08 13.54
CA ASP A 130 -2.09 21.28 13.79
C ASP A 130 -2.27 19.85 13.27
N ILE A 131 -1.17 19.25 12.84
CA ILE A 131 -1.12 17.85 12.42
C ILE A 131 -1.34 16.87 13.58
N TRP A 132 -1.20 17.35 14.83
CA TRP A 132 -1.30 16.56 16.06
C TRP A 132 -2.72 16.50 16.65
N SER A 133 -3.65 17.31 16.13
CA SER A 133 -5.05 17.28 16.57
C SER A 133 -5.69 15.98 16.07
N ALA A 134 -5.79 14.96 16.92
CA ALA A 134 -6.40 13.69 16.56
C ALA A 134 -7.89 13.63 16.91
N TRP A 135 -8.56 12.72 16.20
CA TRP A 135 -9.92 12.30 16.48
C TRP A 135 -9.88 10.97 17.26
N PRO A 136 -10.75 10.75 18.26
CA PRO A 136 -11.74 11.66 18.83
C PRO A 136 -11.09 12.68 19.80
N SER A 137 -11.86 13.70 20.18
CA SER A 137 -11.45 14.75 21.12
C SER A 137 -10.83 14.16 22.40
N GLY A 138 -9.59 14.56 22.72
CA GLY A 138 -8.85 14.09 23.89
C GLY A 138 -7.76 13.06 23.59
N ASN A 139 -7.71 12.52 22.36
CA ASN A 139 -6.56 11.82 21.85
C ASN A 139 -5.65 12.77 21.05
N PHE A 140 -4.35 12.53 21.12
CA PHE A 140 -3.35 13.25 20.34
C PHE A 140 -2.56 12.26 19.50
N SER A 141 -2.43 12.57 18.21
CA SER A 141 -1.44 11.91 17.37
C SER A 141 -0.10 12.49 17.78
N LEU A 142 0.79 11.66 18.34
CA LEU A 142 2.10 12.11 18.83
C LEU A 142 3.21 11.95 17.80
N ALA A 143 2.98 11.10 16.80
CA ALA A 143 3.84 10.91 15.65
C ALA A 143 2.99 10.51 14.44
N GLU A 144 3.49 10.78 13.25
CA GLU A 144 2.87 10.37 11.98
C GLU A 144 3.95 9.84 11.04
N ASN A 145 3.66 8.71 10.39
CA ASN A 145 4.41 8.26 9.23
C ASN A 145 3.54 8.36 7.99
N LEU A 146 4.09 8.93 6.91
CA LEU A 146 3.44 8.95 5.60
C LEU A 146 4.24 8.12 4.62
N ALA A 147 3.54 7.42 3.73
CA ALA A 147 4.15 6.74 2.61
C ALA A 147 3.25 6.84 1.39
N TRP A 148 3.88 6.67 0.25
CA TRP A 148 3.21 6.73 -1.03
C TRP A 148 3.80 5.67 -1.95
N ASN A 149 3.00 4.66 -2.25
CA ASN A 149 3.45 3.47 -2.97
C ASN A 149 2.27 2.86 -3.76
N TYR A 150 2.45 1.67 -4.35
CA TYR A 150 1.43 1.03 -5.18
C TYR A 150 0.75 -0.17 -4.52
N ASP A 151 1.29 -0.63 -3.39
CA ASP A 151 0.99 -1.96 -2.83
C ASP A 151 0.47 -1.88 -1.37
N GLY A 152 0.33 -0.67 -0.84
CA GLY A 152 -0.35 -0.38 0.41
C GLY A 152 0.52 -0.53 1.66
N PHE A 153 -0.03 -1.22 2.66
CA PHE A 153 0.43 -1.15 4.05
C PHE A 153 1.83 -1.72 4.29
N MET A 154 2.14 -2.92 3.77
CA MET A 154 3.41 -3.59 4.06
C MET A 154 4.62 -2.91 3.42
N ILE A 155 4.45 -2.41 2.19
CA ILE A 155 5.51 -1.62 1.54
C ILE A 155 5.78 -0.34 2.31
N ALA A 156 4.75 0.34 2.81
CA ALA A 156 4.95 1.52 3.66
C ALA A 156 5.75 1.19 4.92
N ILE A 157 5.41 0.10 5.62
CA ILE A 157 6.14 -0.34 6.83
C ILE A 157 7.59 -0.68 6.51
N ASN A 158 7.86 -1.35 5.38
CA ASN A 158 9.23 -1.66 4.97
C ASN A 158 10.02 -0.42 4.56
N GLN A 159 9.42 0.53 3.85
CA GLN A 159 10.03 1.83 3.53
C GLN A 159 10.43 2.59 4.80
N TRP A 160 9.55 2.62 5.81
CA TRP A 160 9.87 3.22 7.09
C TRP A 160 10.95 2.44 7.86
N TYR A 161 11.03 1.12 7.68
CA TYR A 161 12.07 0.28 8.27
C TYR A 161 13.45 0.50 7.61
N GLU A 162 13.51 0.76 6.30
CA GLU A 162 14.76 0.98 5.57
C GLU A 162 15.59 2.16 6.13
N GLU A 163 14.93 3.12 6.77
CA GLU A 163 15.57 4.22 7.49
C GLU A 163 16.44 3.78 8.67
N LYS A 164 16.34 2.53 9.13
CA LYS A 164 17.14 1.97 10.23
C LYS A 164 18.62 2.24 10.05
N ALA A 165 19.16 2.03 8.85
CA ALA A 165 20.59 2.20 8.59
C ALA A 165 21.05 3.64 8.86
N ASP A 166 20.26 4.62 8.41
CA ASP A 166 20.53 6.03 8.66
C ASP A 166 20.25 6.43 10.12
N TYR A 167 19.24 5.84 10.77
CA TYR A 167 18.97 6.06 12.19
C TYR A 167 20.14 5.57 13.08
N VAL A 168 20.64 4.36 12.85
CA VAL A 168 21.78 3.80 13.60
C VAL A 168 23.03 4.66 13.36
N LYS A 169 23.25 5.10 12.11
CA LYS A 169 24.35 5.98 11.77
C LYS A 169 24.24 7.35 12.46
N SER A 170 23.05 7.96 12.53
CA SER A 170 22.86 9.26 13.18
C SER A 170 23.13 9.19 14.70
N ARG A 171 22.79 8.07 15.34
CA ARG A 171 23.07 7.81 16.78
C ARG A 171 24.56 7.74 17.09
N SER A 172 25.42 7.44 16.11
CA SER A 172 26.87 7.45 16.26
C SER A 172 27.51 8.86 16.17
N GLY A 173 26.69 9.90 15.97
CA GLY A 173 27.15 11.29 15.76
C GLY A 173 27.57 11.59 14.32
N ALA A 174 27.38 10.64 13.39
CA ALA A 174 27.69 10.83 11.98
C ALA A 174 26.58 11.62 11.25
N SER A 175 26.97 12.47 10.30
CA SER A 175 26.01 13.14 9.41
C SER A 175 25.32 12.12 8.50
N VAL A 176 24.01 12.22 8.41
CA VAL A 176 23.16 11.41 7.52
C VAL A 176 22.40 12.33 6.56
N SER A 177 22.22 11.87 5.33
CA SER A 177 21.46 12.57 4.29
C SER A 177 20.06 11.99 4.09
N GLY A 178 19.78 10.81 4.63
CA GLY A 178 18.48 10.15 4.57
C GLY A 178 17.55 10.54 5.72
N GLN A 179 16.30 10.10 5.61
CA GLN A 179 15.28 10.28 6.64
C GLN A 179 15.46 9.23 7.74
N THR A 180 15.16 9.60 8.99
CA THR A 180 15.23 8.69 10.14
C THR A 180 13.99 8.71 11.01
N GLY A 181 13.10 9.68 10.78
CA GLY A 181 11.98 9.97 11.68
C GLY A 181 10.88 8.91 11.64
N HIS A 182 10.72 8.19 10.52
CA HIS A 182 9.72 7.14 10.44
C HIS A 182 10.14 5.92 11.24
N TYR A 183 11.41 5.51 11.11
CA TYR A 183 11.96 4.42 11.93
C TYR A 183 11.97 4.77 13.41
N GLU A 184 12.38 6.00 13.76
CA GLU A 184 12.36 6.49 15.15
C GLU A 184 10.96 6.37 15.77
N SER A 185 9.92 6.77 15.02
CA SER A 185 8.53 6.65 15.46
C SER A 185 8.08 5.19 15.60
N LEU A 186 8.50 4.32 14.68
CA LEU A 186 8.17 2.88 14.73
C LEU A 186 8.72 2.22 15.99
N ILE A 187 9.96 2.54 16.40
CA ILE A 187 10.63 1.87 17.52
C ILE A 187 10.37 2.51 18.89
N ASN A 188 9.81 3.72 18.94
CA ASN A 188 9.64 4.45 20.20
C ASN A 188 8.74 3.68 21.20
N PRO A 189 9.27 3.27 22.37
CA PRO A 189 8.52 2.48 23.35
C PRO A 189 7.45 3.27 24.08
N GLU A 190 7.49 4.61 24.05
CA GLU A 190 6.44 5.46 24.64
C GLU A 190 5.15 5.41 23.82
N LEU A 191 5.25 5.17 22.50
CA LEU A 191 4.10 5.07 21.60
C LEU A 191 3.52 3.65 21.69
N THR A 192 2.50 3.45 22.51
CA THR A 192 1.93 2.13 22.81
C THR A 192 0.76 1.74 21.91
N TYR A 193 0.18 2.71 21.20
CA TYR A 193 -0.96 2.52 20.30
C TYR A 193 -0.69 3.13 18.92
N MET A 194 -1.28 2.53 17.90
CA MET A 194 -1.27 3.05 16.54
C MET A 194 -2.59 2.84 15.81
N GLY A 195 -2.77 3.60 14.73
CA GLY A 195 -3.69 3.27 13.66
C GLY A 195 -3.05 3.55 12.30
N LEU A 196 -3.53 2.87 11.27
CA LEU A 196 -2.95 2.91 9.93
C LEU A 196 -4.06 2.84 8.88
N ALA A 197 -3.97 3.69 7.86
CA ALA A 197 -4.93 3.73 6.77
C ALA A 197 -4.22 3.89 5.43
N ALA A 198 -4.82 3.32 4.38
CA ALA A 198 -4.34 3.40 3.00
C ALA A 198 -5.47 3.89 2.09
N PHE A 199 -5.24 4.99 1.39
CA PHE A 199 -6.23 5.70 0.57
C PHE A 199 -5.76 5.81 -0.87
N GLU A 200 -6.53 5.24 -1.79
CA GLU A 200 -6.35 5.37 -3.22
C GLU A 200 -7.16 6.56 -3.75
N ASN A 201 -6.48 7.57 -4.29
CA ASN A 201 -7.12 8.73 -4.90
C ASN A 201 -7.24 8.53 -6.43
N PRO A 202 -8.47 8.43 -6.97
CA PRO A 202 -8.73 8.06 -8.36
C PRO A 202 -8.30 9.12 -9.38
N VAL A 203 -8.00 10.34 -8.95
CA VAL A 203 -7.59 11.44 -9.84
C VAL A 203 -6.09 11.40 -10.13
N THR A 204 -5.30 10.77 -9.26
CA THR A 204 -3.85 10.83 -9.40
C THR A 204 -3.35 9.99 -10.58
N GLN A 205 -2.61 10.61 -11.50
CA GLN A 205 -2.19 10.00 -12.77
C GLN A 205 -1.36 8.73 -12.63
N ASN A 206 -0.72 8.56 -11.47
CA ASN A 206 0.18 7.44 -11.23
C ASN A 206 -0.52 6.25 -10.56
N GLY A 207 -1.73 6.39 -10.00
CA GLY A 207 -2.44 5.28 -9.34
C GLY A 207 -1.80 4.81 -8.02
N TRP A 208 -1.18 5.74 -7.30
CA TRP A 208 -0.41 5.54 -6.08
C TRP A 208 -1.33 5.68 -4.86
N ILE A 209 -1.15 4.78 -3.90
CA ILE A 209 -1.86 4.67 -2.63
C ILE A 209 -1.13 5.55 -1.61
N THR A 210 -1.87 6.37 -0.88
CA THR A 210 -1.35 7.16 0.23
C THR A 210 -1.58 6.42 1.53
N ILE A 211 -0.52 6.16 2.29
CA ILE A 211 -0.58 5.47 3.58
C ILE A 211 -0.26 6.50 4.67
N ALA A 212 -1.09 6.52 5.71
CA ALA A 212 -0.85 7.32 6.90
C ALA A 212 -0.89 6.43 8.14
N GLN A 213 0.12 6.56 9.01
CA GLN A 213 0.18 5.96 10.33
C GLN A 213 0.10 7.05 11.37
N SER A 214 -0.69 6.83 12.42
CA SER A 214 -0.79 7.73 13.56
C SER A 214 -0.50 6.95 14.84
N PHE A 215 0.19 7.60 15.79
CA PHE A 215 0.64 6.98 17.04
C PHE A 215 0.15 7.73 18.27
N GLY A 216 0.00 7.03 19.39
CA GLY A 216 -0.34 7.62 20.68
C GLY A 216 0.03 6.73 21.87
N THR A 217 -0.16 7.25 23.09
CA THR A 217 0.11 6.55 24.36
C THR A 217 -1.12 5.82 24.92
N ALA A 218 -2.29 6.01 24.31
CA ALA A 218 -3.54 5.42 24.74
C ALA A 218 -4.38 5.01 23.53
N SER A 219 -5.26 4.01 23.69
CA SER A 219 -6.19 3.62 22.63
C SER A 219 -7.18 4.75 22.33
N GLY A 220 -7.63 5.46 23.37
CA GLY A 220 -8.76 6.39 23.37
C GLY A 220 -9.99 5.89 22.61
N GLY A 221 -10.23 4.58 22.71
CA GLY A 221 -11.32 3.88 22.04
C GLY A 221 -11.10 2.37 22.04
N SER A 222 -11.66 1.72 21.03
CA SER A 222 -11.53 0.29 20.77
C SER A 222 -10.16 -0.06 20.13
N GLU A 223 -9.80 -1.34 20.15
CA GLU A 223 -8.65 -1.92 19.42
C GLU A 223 -9.12 -2.68 18.15
N GLU A 224 -10.40 -2.50 17.79
CA GLU A 224 -10.98 -3.06 16.57
C GLU A 224 -10.72 -2.20 15.33
N LEU A 225 -10.92 -2.82 14.17
CA LEU A 225 -10.92 -2.10 12.90
C LEU A 225 -12.06 -1.08 12.86
N ALA A 226 -11.75 0.13 12.41
CA ALA A 226 -12.71 1.23 12.32
C ALA A 226 -13.85 0.98 11.33
N GLY A 227 -13.62 0.14 10.32
CA GLY A 227 -14.57 -0.12 9.24
C GLY A 227 -14.64 1.02 8.22
N GLY A 228 -15.55 0.91 7.24
CA GLY A 228 -15.69 1.91 6.18
C GLY A 228 -14.73 1.76 5.00
N TYR A 229 -14.08 0.59 4.87
CA TYR A 229 -13.21 0.24 3.74
C TYR A 229 -13.97 0.08 2.42
N GLY A 230 -13.25 0.20 1.32
CA GLY A 230 -13.82 0.26 -0.02
C GLY A 230 -14.08 1.71 -0.46
N LYS A 231 -14.99 1.88 -1.41
CA LYS A 231 -15.28 3.19 -2.00
C LYS A 231 -15.84 4.13 -0.93
N ALA A 232 -15.22 5.30 -0.77
CA ALA A 232 -15.52 6.20 0.33
C ALA A 232 -15.44 7.68 -0.07
N ILE A 233 -16.11 8.50 0.73
CA ILE A 233 -15.93 9.95 0.78
C ILE A 233 -15.49 10.28 2.20
N GLN A 234 -14.21 10.67 2.34
CA GLN A 234 -13.66 11.11 3.61
C GLN A 234 -13.81 12.62 3.74
N TYR A 235 -14.63 13.06 4.68
CA TYR A 235 -14.72 14.49 5.00
C TYR A 235 -13.50 14.96 5.79
N THR A 236 -13.05 16.16 5.46
CA THR A 236 -12.05 16.91 6.23
C THR A 236 -12.38 18.41 6.20
N GLU A 237 -11.85 19.15 7.16
CA GLU A 237 -11.87 20.61 7.15
C GLU A 237 -10.74 21.15 6.26
N ALA A 238 -11.08 22.08 5.37
CA ALA A 238 -10.14 22.69 4.43
C ALA A 238 -10.30 24.21 4.38
N ASN A 239 -9.20 24.92 4.11
CA ASN A 239 -9.25 26.37 3.90
C ASN A 239 -10.09 26.69 2.66
N SER A 240 -11.14 27.50 2.85
CA SER A 240 -12.12 27.81 1.80
C SER A 240 -11.48 28.45 0.55
N SER A 241 -10.40 29.21 0.74
CA SER A 241 -9.68 29.86 -0.37
C SER A 241 -8.89 28.87 -1.25
N GLN A 242 -8.56 27.68 -0.74
CA GLN A 242 -7.71 26.69 -1.42
C GLN A 242 -8.50 25.55 -2.08
N ILE A 243 -9.83 25.54 -1.94
CA ILE A 243 -10.68 24.44 -2.44
C ILE A 243 -10.47 24.17 -3.93
N GLN A 244 -10.38 25.22 -4.76
CA GLN A 244 -10.16 25.03 -6.19
C GLN A 244 -8.78 24.45 -6.51
N THR A 245 -7.75 24.75 -5.70
CA THR A 245 -6.43 24.11 -5.84
C THR A 245 -6.52 22.62 -5.52
N PHE A 246 -7.24 22.23 -4.48
CA PHE A 246 -7.43 20.83 -4.11
C PHE A 246 -8.29 20.09 -5.14
N ALA A 247 -9.30 20.75 -5.69
CA ALA A 247 -10.16 20.20 -6.74
C ALA A 247 -9.35 19.77 -7.97
N THR A 248 -8.19 20.37 -8.27
CA THR A 248 -7.33 19.88 -9.38
C THR A 248 -6.67 18.53 -9.12
N LYS A 249 -6.68 18.02 -7.89
CA LYS A 249 -5.91 16.84 -7.44
C LYS A 249 -6.77 15.70 -6.88
N ALA A 250 -8.06 15.94 -6.68
CA ALA A 250 -9.02 14.98 -6.16
C ALA A 250 -10.43 15.31 -6.64
N ASN A 251 -11.32 14.32 -6.60
CA ASN A 251 -12.75 14.54 -6.74
C ASN A 251 -13.28 14.98 -5.36
N LEU A 252 -13.84 16.18 -5.31
CA LEU A 252 -14.31 16.79 -4.07
C LEU A 252 -15.83 16.88 -4.04
N PHE A 253 -16.40 16.79 -2.84
CA PHE A 253 -17.84 16.84 -2.58
C PHE A 253 -18.15 17.83 -1.46
N ASP A 254 -19.25 18.56 -1.57
CA ASP A 254 -19.79 19.35 -0.47
C ASP A 254 -20.55 18.45 0.52
N LYS A 255 -20.99 19.03 1.64
CA LYS A 255 -21.74 18.31 2.69
C LYS A 255 -23.04 17.64 2.21
N ASP A 256 -23.60 18.12 1.10
CA ASP A 256 -24.82 17.60 0.48
C ASP A 256 -24.48 16.61 -0.65
N LEU A 257 -23.22 16.16 -0.72
CA LEU A 257 -22.67 15.23 -1.71
C LEU A 257 -22.77 15.73 -3.16
N LYS A 258 -22.74 17.04 -3.35
CA LYS A 258 -22.61 17.64 -4.69
C LYS A 258 -21.14 17.79 -5.03
N ALA A 259 -20.78 17.41 -6.25
CA ALA A 259 -19.41 17.52 -6.72
C ALA A 259 -18.95 19.00 -6.74
N ILE A 260 -17.74 19.25 -6.25
CA ILE A 260 -17.08 20.56 -6.22
C ILE A 260 -16.01 20.59 -7.31
N GLY A 261 -16.17 21.50 -8.28
CA GLY A 261 -15.21 21.73 -9.37
C GLY A 261 -15.57 21.05 -10.69
N THR A 262 -14.90 21.45 -11.78
CA THR A 262 -15.10 20.92 -13.13
C THR A 262 -14.00 19.93 -13.50
N HIS A 263 -14.26 18.63 -13.40
CA HIS A 263 -13.43 17.62 -14.04
C HIS A 263 -14.09 17.17 -15.34
N THR A 264 -13.49 17.52 -16.48
CA THR A 264 -13.75 16.79 -17.73
C THR A 264 -13.25 15.38 -17.55
N SER A 265 -14.17 14.44 -17.28
CA SER A 265 -13.90 13.02 -17.37
C SER A 265 -13.30 12.71 -18.74
N LYS A 266 -12.14 12.03 -18.78
CA LYS A 266 -11.67 11.43 -20.03
C LYS A 266 -12.77 10.49 -20.50
N LYS A 267 -13.35 10.76 -21.68
CA LYS A 267 -14.26 9.85 -22.37
C LYS A 267 -13.54 8.50 -22.54
N THR A 268 -13.92 7.50 -21.75
CA THR A 268 -13.66 6.10 -22.06
C THR A 268 -14.37 5.81 -23.39
N LYS A 269 -13.62 5.29 -24.37
CA LYS A 269 -14.22 4.75 -25.59
C LYS A 269 -15.19 3.64 -25.18
N GLN A 270 -16.47 3.84 -25.46
CA GLN A 270 -17.52 2.83 -25.34
C GLN A 270 -17.16 1.60 -26.19
N GLY A 271 -16.73 0.53 -25.54
CA GLY A 271 -16.92 -0.82 -26.05
C GLY A 271 -18.38 -1.20 -25.81
N LYS A 272 -19.13 -1.45 -26.88
CA LYS A 272 -20.49 -1.99 -26.79
C LYS A 272 -20.44 -3.37 -26.14
N SER A 273 -21.19 -3.58 -25.05
CA SER A 273 -21.60 -4.92 -24.62
C SER A 273 -23.11 -5.00 -24.65
N ASN A 274 -23.64 -5.85 -25.54
CA ASN A 274 -25.03 -6.29 -25.52
C ASN A 274 -25.30 -7.01 -24.21
N GLY A 275 -26.42 -6.67 -23.57
CA GLY A 275 -26.84 -7.29 -22.33
C GLY A 275 -27.35 -8.71 -22.50
N THR A 276 -27.15 -9.52 -21.47
CA THR A 276 -28.14 -10.50 -20.99
C THR A 276 -28.01 -10.61 -19.47
N ASN A 277 -29.12 -10.41 -18.78
CA ASN A 277 -29.27 -10.70 -17.35
C ASN A 277 -29.17 -12.21 -17.10
N LYS A 278 -28.31 -12.65 -16.19
CA LYS A 278 -28.58 -13.77 -15.27
C LYS A 278 -27.92 -13.52 -13.89
N PRO A 279 -28.61 -13.88 -12.78
CA PRO A 279 -28.21 -13.57 -11.42
C PRO A 279 -27.30 -14.66 -10.82
N GLY A 280 -26.44 -14.26 -9.88
CA GLY A 280 -25.64 -15.16 -9.05
C GLY A 280 -24.29 -15.50 -9.67
N PHE A 281 -23.26 -14.72 -9.34
CA PHE A 281 -21.88 -15.11 -9.58
C PHE A 281 -21.14 -15.16 -8.25
N PHE A 282 -20.98 -16.39 -7.78
CA PHE A 282 -19.92 -16.78 -6.85
C PHE A 282 -18.59 -16.35 -7.46
N PHE A 283 -17.77 -15.60 -6.72
CA PHE A 283 -16.37 -15.42 -7.10
C PHE A 283 -15.68 -16.79 -6.99
N GLN A 284 -15.41 -17.42 -8.14
CA GLN A 284 -14.38 -18.45 -8.22
C GLN A 284 -13.04 -17.78 -7.94
N MET A 285 -12.30 -18.31 -6.95
CA MET A 285 -10.91 -17.99 -6.62
C MET A 285 -9.96 -18.41 -7.76
N GLN A 286 -10.12 -17.88 -8.97
CA GLN A 286 -9.20 -18.10 -10.09
C GLN A 286 -8.80 -16.82 -10.83
N ASP A 287 -9.46 -15.69 -10.56
CA ASP A 287 -9.22 -14.43 -11.31
C ASP A 287 -8.45 -13.34 -10.53
N ILE A 288 -7.95 -13.63 -9.32
CA ILE A 288 -6.98 -12.74 -8.65
C ILE A 288 -5.60 -13.05 -9.24
N GLY A 289 -5.25 -12.29 -10.28
CA GLY A 289 -4.05 -12.50 -11.08
C GLY A 289 -2.78 -12.63 -10.25
N ARG A 290 -2.04 -13.70 -10.55
CA ARG A 290 -0.67 -14.03 -10.12
C ARG A 290 0.19 -12.78 -9.91
N GLY A 291 0.47 -12.42 -8.66
CA GLY A 291 1.26 -11.22 -8.35
C GLY A 291 1.18 -10.77 -6.89
N MET A 292 0.09 -11.10 -6.18
CA MET A 292 -0.08 -10.70 -4.78
C MET A 292 0.44 -11.80 -3.85
N GLY A 293 1.49 -11.50 -3.10
CA GLY A 293 2.18 -12.42 -2.21
C GLY A 293 3.34 -11.76 -1.48
N PHE A 294 4.13 -12.54 -0.77
CA PHE A 294 5.24 -12.06 0.02
C PHE A 294 6.48 -12.94 -0.17
N TRP A 295 7.63 -12.26 -0.23
CA TRP A 295 8.93 -12.90 -0.27
C TRP A 295 9.23 -13.58 1.07
N GLN A 296 9.74 -14.80 0.99
CA GLN A 296 10.10 -15.63 2.11
C GLN A 296 11.54 -16.10 1.94
N GLN A 297 12.32 -15.99 3.02
CA GLN A 297 13.73 -16.36 3.01
C GLN A 297 13.94 -17.62 3.86
N SER A 298 14.62 -18.61 3.28
CA SER A 298 15.10 -19.80 4.00
C SER A 298 16.58 -19.98 3.72
N GLY A 299 17.42 -19.70 4.72
CA GLY A 299 18.87 -19.63 4.54
C GLY A 299 19.26 -18.51 3.57
N SER A 300 20.06 -18.83 2.55
CA SER A 300 20.47 -17.88 1.50
C SER A 300 19.52 -17.83 0.30
N ARG A 301 18.38 -18.54 0.34
CA ARG A 301 17.45 -18.66 -0.80
C ARG A 301 16.13 -17.97 -0.51
N TRP A 302 15.54 -17.41 -1.56
CA TRP A 302 14.27 -16.68 -1.51
C TRP A 302 13.20 -17.43 -2.31
N TRP A 303 11.96 -17.40 -1.87
CA TRP A 303 10.78 -17.87 -2.60
C TRP A 303 9.62 -16.90 -2.36
N PHE A 304 8.54 -17.01 -3.14
CA PHE A 304 7.42 -16.06 -3.06
C PHE A 304 6.12 -16.78 -2.75
N MET A 305 5.49 -16.50 -1.61
CA MET A 305 4.18 -17.07 -1.27
C MET A 305 3.07 -16.13 -1.68
N GLN A 306 2.19 -16.56 -2.57
CA GLN A 306 0.97 -15.84 -2.92
C GLN A 306 -0.04 -15.87 -1.77
N LEU A 307 -0.95 -14.89 -1.74
CA LEU A 307 -1.95 -14.75 -0.67
C LEU A 307 -2.93 -15.93 -0.57
N ASP A 308 -3.09 -16.69 -1.65
CA ASP A 308 -3.87 -17.94 -1.68
C ASP A 308 -3.09 -19.16 -1.14
N GLY A 309 -1.86 -18.94 -0.68
CA GLY A 309 -0.95 -19.98 -0.19
C GLY A 309 -0.17 -20.72 -1.28
N SER A 310 -0.41 -20.41 -2.56
CA SER A 310 0.37 -20.98 -3.66
C SER A 310 1.69 -20.23 -3.85
N TYR A 311 2.61 -20.74 -4.68
CA TYR A 311 3.86 -20.07 -5.00
C TYR A 311 4.29 -20.36 -6.44
N PRO A 312 4.99 -19.43 -7.12
CA PRO A 312 5.53 -19.69 -8.43
C PRO A 312 6.70 -20.66 -8.32
N TYR A 313 6.64 -21.75 -9.09
CA TYR A 313 7.75 -22.67 -9.31
C TYR A 313 7.89 -22.95 -10.81
N ASN A 314 9.12 -23.15 -11.26
CA ASN A 314 9.50 -23.43 -12.64
C ASN A 314 8.92 -22.44 -13.67
N GLN A 315 8.86 -21.15 -13.35
CA GLN A 315 8.23 -20.17 -14.22
C GLN A 315 8.71 -18.75 -13.95
N TRP A 316 8.52 -17.90 -14.94
CA TRP A 316 8.53 -16.46 -14.79
C TRP A 316 7.31 -15.99 -14.00
N ALA A 317 7.51 -15.04 -13.10
CA ALA A 317 6.44 -14.31 -12.43
C ALA A 317 6.72 -12.80 -12.48
N LYS A 318 5.67 -12.02 -12.78
CA LYS A 318 5.75 -10.56 -12.76
C LYS A 318 5.16 -10.07 -11.43
N LEU A 319 6.02 -9.61 -10.54
CA LEU A 319 5.68 -9.15 -9.19
C LEU A 319 6.04 -7.68 -9.09
N ASP A 320 5.09 -6.82 -8.71
CA ASP A 320 5.27 -5.36 -8.59
C ASP A 320 5.87 -4.73 -9.86
N ASN A 321 5.37 -5.18 -11.00
CA ASN A 321 5.82 -4.81 -12.35
C ASN A 321 7.27 -5.21 -12.70
N ILE A 322 7.95 -5.99 -11.85
CA ILE A 322 9.30 -6.53 -12.06
C ILE A 322 9.20 -8.03 -12.38
N TRP A 323 10.00 -8.51 -13.32
CA TRP A 323 10.05 -9.94 -13.66
C TRP A 323 11.07 -10.67 -12.79
N TYR A 324 10.66 -11.82 -12.27
CA TYR A 324 11.47 -12.78 -11.53
C TYR A 324 11.30 -14.17 -12.14
N HIS A 325 12.26 -15.06 -11.93
CA HIS A 325 12.13 -16.47 -12.32
C HIS A 325 12.38 -17.39 -11.13
N PHE A 326 11.61 -18.46 -11.04
CA PHE A 326 11.66 -19.43 -9.96
C PHE A 326 12.05 -20.81 -10.49
N ASP A 327 12.94 -21.50 -9.78
CA ASP A 327 13.37 -22.85 -10.10
C ASP A 327 12.26 -23.89 -9.86
N SER A 328 12.54 -25.16 -10.16
CA SER A 328 11.57 -26.26 -10.03
C SER A 328 11.05 -26.49 -8.62
N SER A 329 11.73 -25.97 -7.61
CA SER A 329 11.33 -26.06 -6.20
C SER A 329 10.74 -24.74 -5.67
N GLY A 330 10.55 -23.74 -6.53
CA GLY A 330 9.99 -22.45 -6.15
C GLY A 330 11.01 -21.45 -5.59
N TRP A 331 12.32 -21.71 -5.72
CA TRP A 331 13.32 -20.74 -5.30
C TRP A 331 13.61 -19.73 -6.40
N MET A 332 13.63 -18.46 -6.04
CA MET A 332 14.06 -17.35 -6.88
C MET A 332 15.48 -17.59 -7.41
N GLN A 333 15.65 -17.35 -8.69
CA GLN A 333 16.94 -17.43 -9.36
C GLN A 333 17.58 -16.05 -9.48
N THR A 334 18.91 -16.02 -9.51
CA THR A 334 19.75 -14.84 -9.75
C THR A 334 20.82 -15.18 -10.78
N GLY A 335 21.44 -14.16 -11.37
CA GLY A 335 22.46 -14.29 -12.41
C GLY A 335 21.90 -14.65 -13.79
N TRP A 336 22.76 -15.24 -14.62
CA TRP A 336 22.40 -15.66 -15.98
C TRP A 336 21.44 -16.85 -15.96
N LEU A 337 20.27 -16.65 -16.56
CA LEU A 337 19.24 -17.66 -16.72
C LEU A 337 19.05 -17.98 -18.20
N LYS A 338 19.13 -19.27 -18.55
CA LYS A 338 18.74 -19.75 -19.88
C LYS A 338 17.32 -20.28 -19.81
N ASP A 339 16.40 -19.63 -20.51
CA ASP A 339 15.02 -20.09 -20.65
C ASP A 339 14.70 -20.31 -22.14
N GLY A 340 14.41 -21.56 -22.49
CA GLY A 340 14.33 -22.04 -23.86
C GLY A 340 15.60 -21.76 -24.68
N LYS A 341 15.46 -20.91 -25.71
CA LYS A 341 16.56 -20.51 -26.60
C LYS A 341 17.20 -19.18 -26.24
N ALA A 342 16.65 -18.46 -25.25
CA ALA A 342 17.10 -17.12 -24.88
C ALA A 342 17.87 -17.14 -23.55
N TRP A 343 18.74 -16.15 -23.39
CA TRP A 343 19.42 -15.86 -22.13
C TRP A 343 18.84 -14.59 -21.54
N TYR A 344 18.73 -14.57 -20.22
CA TYR A 344 18.26 -13.46 -19.41
C TYR A 344 19.24 -13.24 -18.27
N TYR A 345 19.20 -12.07 -17.65
CA TYR A 345 19.97 -11.79 -16.45
C TYR A 345 19.06 -11.28 -15.35
N LEU A 346 19.13 -11.95 -14.21
CA LEU A 346 18.46 -11.59 -12.97
C LEU A 346 19.52 -11.01 -12.03
N ASP A 347 19.34 -9.81 -11.48
CA ASP A 347 20.36 -9.23 -10.60
C ASP A 347 20.34 -9.88 -9.19
N GLY A 348 21.12 -9.33 -8.25
CA GLY A 348 21.24 -9.87 -6.90
C GLY A 348 19.92 -9.92 -6.11
N SER A 349 18.92 -9.11 -6.48
CA SER A 349 17.57 -9.19 -5.90
C SER A 349 16.63 -10.13 -6.66
N GLY A 350 17.10 -10.74 -7.75
CA GLY A 350 16.30 -11.58 -8.64
C GLY A 350 15.55 -10.79 -9.72
N ALA A 351 15.66 -9.47 -9.75
CA ALA A 351 14.98 -8.64 -10.73
C ALA A 351 15.61 -8.80 -12.13
N MET A 352 14.78 -9.09 -13.13
CA MET A 352 15.22 -9.20 -14.52
C MET A 352 15.70 -7.84 -15.06
N LYS A 353 16.89 -7.84 -15.65
CA LYS A 353 17.48 -6.66 -16.29
C LYS A 353 17.05 -6.53 -17.75
N THR A 354 17.01 -5.28 -18.21
CA THR A 354 16.89 -4.89 -19.61
C THR A 354 17.94 -3.82 -19.92
N GLY A 355 18.24 -3.62 -21.20
CA GLY A 355 19.23 -2.68 -21.67
C GLY A 355 20.68 -3.18 -21.52
N TRP A 356 21.61 -2.24 -21.40
CA TRP A 356 23.04 -2.53 -21.28
C TRP A 356 23.39 -3.12 -19.91
N LEU A 357 24.09 -4.24 -19.92
CA LEU A 357 24.57 -4.94 -18.74
C LEU A 357 26.08 -5.11 -18.82
N LYS A 358 26.81 -4.74 -17.76
CA LYS A 358 28.23 -5.08 -17.61
C LYS A 358 28.37 -6.18 -16.57
N ASP A 359 28.87 -7.33 -16.99
CA ASP A 359 29.06 -8.50 -16.13
C ASP A 359 30.44 -9.12 -16.39
N ASN A 360 31.18 -9.38 -15.31
CA ASN A 360 32.55 -9.91 -15.35
C ASN A 360 33.48 -9.26 -16.41
N GLY A 361 33.43 -7.93 -16.54
CA GLY A 361 34.26 -7.17 -17.46
C GLY A 361 33.78 -7.10 -18.91
N SER A 362 32.76 -7.89 -19.29
CA SER A 362 32.16 -7.85 -20.62
C SER A 362 30.85 -7.06 -20.62
N TRP A 363 30.52 -6.43 -21.75
CA TRP A 363 29.23 -5.78 -21.96
C TRP A 363 28.28 -6.72 -22.70
N TYR A 364 27.00 -6.64 -22.36
CA TYR A 364 25.90 -7.39 -22.93
C TYR A 364 24.73 -6.44 -23.16
N TYR A 365 23.82 -6.81 -24.04
CA TYR A 365 22.57 -6.07 -24.23
C TYR A 365 21.37 -7.01 -24.14
N LEU A 366 20.48 -6.68 -23.23
CA LEU A 366 19.20 -7.34 -23.01
C LEU A 366 18.12 -6.47 -23.65
N ASP A 367 17.29 -7.00 -24.54
CA ASP A 367 16.26 -6.18 -25.18
C ASP A 367 15.09 -5.86 -24.23
N GLY A 368 14.04 -5.21 -24.74
CA GLY A 368 12.87 -4.82 -23.94
C GLY A 368 12.11 -5.99 -23.31
N SER A 369 12.31 -7.21 -23.81
CA SER A 369 11.78 -8.44 -23.21
C SER A 369 12.73 -9.07 -22.17
N GLY A 370 13.94 -8.52 -22.01
CA GLY A 370 15.02 -9.07 -21.18
C GLY A 370 15.89 -10.09 -21.91
N ALA A 371 15.54 -10.48 -23.14
CA ALA A 371 16.32 -11.45 -23.90
C ALA A 371 17.66 -10.85 -24.36
N MET A 372 18.74 -11.58 -24.10
CA MET A 372 20.10 -11.22 -24.52
C MET A 372 20.22 -11.27 -26.04
N LYS A 373 20.77 -10.20 -26.61
CA LYS A 373 21.05 -10.09 -28.05
C LYS A 373 22.41 -10.66 -28.39
N THR A 374 22.47 -11.26 -29.57
CA THR A 374 23.69 -11.70 -30.26
C THR A 374 23.64 -11.21 -31.71
N GLY A 375 24.79 -11.16 -32.37
CA GLY A 375 24.96 -10.58 -33.69
C GLY A 375 24.80 -9.07 -33.71
N TRP A 376 24.46 -8.53 -34.88
CA TRP A 376 24.22 -7.10 -35.08
C TRP A 376 22.91 -6.65 -34.43
N MET A 377 22.98 -5.54 -33.70
CA MET A 377 21.83 -4.89 -33.08
C MET A 377 21.95 -3.37 -33.17
N LYS A 378 20.81 -2.70 -33.30
CA LYS A 378 20.72 -1.24 -33.34
C LYS A 378 20.12 -0.72 -32.05
N VAL A 379 20.86 0.13 -31.33
CA VAL A 379 20.45 0.73 -30.05
C VAL A 379 20.63 2.23 -30.14
N SER A 380 19.55 3.00 -29.93
CA SER A 380 19.56 4.47 -30.00
C SER A 380 20.22 5.05 -31.25
N GLY A 381 19.94 4.43 -32.41
CA GLY A 381 20.46 4.88 -33.71
C GLY A 381 21.84 4.33 -34.10
N LYS A 382 22.57 3.71 -33.18
CA LYS A 382 23.93 3.19 -33.41
C LYS A 382 23.92 1.66 -33.52
N TRP A 383 24.81 1.12 -34.35
CA TRP A 383 24.96 -0.33 -34.55
C TRP A 383 26.05 -0.89 -33.65
N TYR A 384 25.80 -2.07 -33.11
CA TYR A 384 26.68 -2.81 -32.21
C TYR A 384 26.69 -4.28 -32.60
N TYR A 385 27.78 -4.98 -32.33
CA TYR A 385 27.89 -6.42 -32.56
C TYR A 385 28.17 -7.17 -31.26
N ALA A 386 27.33 -8.14 -30.93
CA ALA A 386 27.55 -9.09 -29.84
C ALA A 386 27.94 -10.47 -30.39
N TYR A 387 28.95 -11.11 -29.82
CA TYR A 387 29.33 -12.48 -30.17
C TYR A 387 28.23 -13.49 -29.82
N SER A 388 28.40 -14.76 -30.21
CA SER A 388 27.46 -15.84 -29.86
C SER A 388 27.30 -16.04 -28.34
N SER A 389 28.31 -15.65 -27.56
CA SER A 389 28.26 -15.60 -26.09
C SER A 389 27.47 -14.41 -25.52
N GLY A 390 27.05 -13.47 -26.37
CA GLY A 390 26.42 -12.20 -25.98
C GLY A 390 27.40 -11.08 -25.64
N ALA A 391 28.68 -11.38 -25.47
CA ALA A 391 29.69 -10.37 -25.18
C ALA A 391 29.83 -9.39 -26.35
N LEU A 392 29.84 -8.09 -26.03
CA LEU A 392 29.96 -7.00 -27.00
C LEU A 392 31.38 -6.95 -27.57
N ALA A 393 31.49 -6.83 -28.90
CA ALA A 393 32.74 -6.50 -29.56
C ALA A 393 33.10 -5.04 -29.26
N LEU A 394 34.30 -4.80 -28.73
CA LEU A 394 34.81 -3.48 -28.36
C LEU A 394 36.19 -3.26 -28.97
N ASN A 395 36.40 -2.10 -29.58
CA ASN A 395 37.68 -1.68 -30.17
C ASN A 395 38.34 -2.74 -31.04
N THR A 396 37.56 -3.36 -31.93
CA THR A 396 37.99 -4.52 -32.71
C THR A 396 37.29 -4.55 -34.08
N THR A 397 37.62 -5.57 -34.87
CA THR A 397 36.92 -5.91 -36.11
C THR A 397 35.99 -7.09 -35.84
N THR A 398 34.73 -6.99 -36.24
CA THR A 398 33.72 -8.06 -36.11
C THR A 398 34.06 -9.24 -37.03
N PRO A 399 33.54 -10.46 -36.78
CA PRO A 399 33.83 -11.64 -37.60
C PRO A 399 33.48 -11.49 -39.09
N ASP A 400 32.56 -10.59 -39.42
CA ASP A 400 32.14 -10.24 -40.78
C ASP A 400 32.85 -9.00 -41.35
N GLY A 401 33.89 -8.49 -40.67
CA GLY A 401 34.86 -7.55 -41.22
C GLY A 401 34.62 -6.07 -40.92
N TYR A 402 33.65 -5.70 -40.09
CA TYR A 402 33.35 -4.30 -39.78
C TYR A 402 34.08 -3.83 -38.51
N ARG A 403 34.51 -2.57 -38.47
CA ARG A 403 35.22 -2.02 -37.32
C ARG A 403 34.26 -1.40 -36.31
N VAL A 404 34.44 -1.70 -35.03
CA VAL A 404 33.70 -1.09 -33.91
C VAL A 404 34.65 -0.31 -32.99
N ASN A 405 34.22 0.84 -32.49
CA ASN A 405 35.03 1.71 -31.64
C ASN A 405 35.12 1.21 -30.17
N TYR A 406 35.74 1.99 -29.28
CA TYR A 406 35.90 1.64 -27.86
C TYR A 406 34.58 1.52 -27.07
N SER A 407 33.49 2.07 -27.61
CA SER A 407 32.12 1.93 -27.10
C SER A 407 31.35 0.79 -27.78
N GLY A 408 31.96 0.10 -28.74
CA GLY A 408 31.34 -0.99 -29.51
C GLY A 408 30.47 -0.52 -30.68
N GLU A 409 30.50 0.77 -30.99
CA GLU A 409 29.71 1.37 -32.06
C GLU A 409 30.39 1.13 -33.40
N TRP A 410 29.64 0.67 -34.41
CA TRP A 410 30.13 0.56 -35.78
C TRP A 410 30.54 1.94 -36.35
N VAL A 411 31.71 2.00 -36.96
CA VAL A 411 32.32 3.21 -37.55
C VAL A 411 32.65 3.07 -39.02
#